data_AF-A0A9X0BQP3-F1
#
_entry.id   AF-A0A9X0BQP3-F1
#
_cell.length_a   1.000
_cell.length_b   1.000
_cell.length_c   1.000
_cell.angle_alpha   90.00
_cell.angle_beta   90.00
_cell.angle_gamma   90.00
#
_symmetry.space_group_name_H-M   'P 1'
#
loop_
_entity.id
_entity.type
_entity.pdbx_description
1 polymer ?
#
loop_
_entity_poly.entity_id
_entity_poly.type
_entity_poly.pdbx_seq_one_letter_code
_entity_poly.pdbx_strand_id
1 'polypeptide(L)'
;MSRTHQVIYSVSNPDRKYFRIDFGSRSVLNPSIIPHPELLDTWIITAQLHKDPSARTASVWFAELVCNAAFSDDNAVLSCLEPPLQLPIPATFGDSSKCLGDLSYFSLSVGPHDARVFYGPDIPYTIYGSNSFFTCFGQWISDFRILVDWGLDTINEHEFRQPHELQRPLPWNAIEKNWFLFWDDLGQMFLHHEIAPARVFSKLELDGSVGPNLALMTAASDQECLKRFLPDTGKIHQATNSLAVTLCARSDQFCQPDATNTFVLFIIQQKTLHGLHPVYEPYVVLTRRSMPFEIYAVSSKPIWIFGRSIRAEKLDEDSPTGLLEENSEMLYMTSISWKSHGQKDHGFIDDTLFLAFGREDSDAGGIDVTARDLLAELGMCAGF
;
A
#
# COMPACT_ATOMS: atom_id res chain seq x y z
N MET A 1 23.82 1.57 -15.35
CA MET A 1 22.37 1.74 -15.14
C MET A 1 21.67 0.49 -15.67
N SER A 2 20.77 -0.10 -14.88
CA SER A 2 19.99 -1.27 -15.31
C SER A 2 19.10 -0.89 -16.50
N ARG A 3 19.01 -1.78 -17.50
CA ARG A 3 18.22 -1.52 -18.71
C ARG A 3 16.72 -1.76 -18.50
N THR A 4 16.34 -2.56 -17.48
CA THR A 4 14.98 -3.06 -17.31
C THR A 4 14.27 -2.51 -16.06
N HIS A 5 15.00 -2.08 -15.04
CA HIS A 5 14.43 -1.62 -13.77
C HIS A 5 15.14 -0.35 -13.25
N GLN A 6 14.43 0.44 -12.46
CA GLN A 6 15.01 1.46 -11.58
C GLN A 6 15.39 0.79 -10.25
N VAL A 7 16.68 0.69 -9.95
CA VAL A 7 17.14 0.06 -8.70
C VAL A 7 17.12 1.08 -7.57
N ILE A 8 16.40 0.78 -6.49
CA ILE A 8 16.39 1.58 -5.27
C ILE A 8 17.17 0.90 -4.15
N TYR A 9 17.76 1.71 -3.27
CA TYR A 9 18.68 1.28 -2.22
C TYR A 9 18.26 1.86 -0.89
N SER A 10 18.40 1.08 0.19
CA SER A 10 18.14 1.59 1.53
C SER A 10 19.11 2.73 1.85
N VAL A 11 18.59 3.79 2.47
CA VAL A 11 19.39 4.93 2.91
C VAL A 11 19.97 4.74 4.31
N SER A 12 19.39 3.86 5.13
CA SER A 12 19.85 3.62 6.51
C SER A 12 20.53 2.28 6.75
N ASN A 13 20.23 1.26 5.95
CA ASN A 13 20.87 -0.05 6.07
C ASN A 13 22.30 0.02 5.50
N PRO A 14 23.36 -0.34 6.26
CA PRO A 14 24.74 -0.30 5.80
C PRO A 14 25.01 -1.14 4.54
N ASP A 15 24.30 -2.25 4.36
CA ASP A 15 24.45 -3.10 3.16
C ASP A 15 23.58 -2.62 1.97
N ARG A 16 22.82 -1.53 2.20
CA ARG A 16 21.90 -0.88 1.26
C ARG A 16 20.71 -1.73 0.82
N LYS A 17 20.51 -2.91 1.41
CA LYS A 17 19.36 -3.77 1.13
C LYS A 17 18.16 -3.36 1.97
N TYR A 18 17.01 -3.91 1.61
CA TYR A 18 15.83 -3.85 2.47
C TYR A 18 16.08 -4.49 3.85
N PHE A 19 15.30 -4.08 4.84
CA PHE A 19 15.30 -4.63 6.19
C PHE A 19 14.14 -5.61 6.40
N ARG A 20 14.28 -6.51 7.37
CA ARG A 20 13.21 -7.41 7.80
C ARG A 20 12.30 -6.71 8.81
N ILE A 21 11.01 -7.02 8.77
CA ILE A 21 10.06 -6.61 9.82
C ILE A 21 9.77 -7.82 10.73
N ASP A 22 9.94 -7.66 12.03
CA ASP A 22 9.91 -8.75 13.00
C ASP A 22 8.85 -8.54 14.09
N PHE A 23 7.84 -9.41 14.09
CA PHE A 23 6.75 -9.46 15.08
C PHE A 23 7.01 -10.51 16.18
N GLY A 24 8.27 -10.93 16.35
CA GLY A 24 8.71 -11.89 17.35
C GLY A 24 8.24 -13.31 17.00
N SER A 25 7.39 -13.88 17.84
CA SER A 25 6.89 -15.26 17.67
C SER A 25 5.71 -15.38 16.69
N ARG A 26 5.25 -14.28 16.10
CA ARG A 26 4.12 -14.24 15.17
C ARG A 26 4.62 -14.07 13.74
N SER A 27 4.20 -14.98 12.86
CA SER A 27 4.35 -14.81 11.41
C SER A 27 3.30 -13.83 10.91
N VAL A 28 3.68 -12.97 9.96
CA VAL A 28 2.81 -11.90 9.45
C VAL A 28 2.97 -11.68 7.95
N LEU A 29 1.95 -11.06 7.34
CA LEU A 29 1.93 -10.61 5.95
C LEU A 29 1.40 -9.17 5.89
N ASN A 30 1.53 -8.52 4.73
CA ASN A 30 0.90 -7.22 4.47
C ASN A 30 1.25 -6.12 5.48
N PRO A 31 2.55 -5.80 5.67
CA PRO A 31 2.93 -4.83 6.68
C PRO A 31 2.54 -3.39 6.30
N SER A 32 2.27 -2.59 7.33
CA SER A 32 2.29 -1.13 7.30
C SER A 32 3.27 -0.59 8.33
N ILE A 33 3.90 0.53 8.02
CA ILE A 33 4.83 1.25 8.90
C ILE A 33 4.38 2.71 8.91
N ILE A 34 4.16 3.30 10.07
CA ILE A 34 3.95 4.75 10.20
C ILE A 34 4.83 5.33 11.33
N PRO A 35 5.29 6.58 11.24
CA PRO A 35 6.05 7.20 12.32
C PRO A 35 5.19 7.32 13.58
N HIS A 36 5.79 7.03 14.74
CA HIS A 36 5.11 7.24 16.02
C HIS A 36 4.84 8.74 16.20
N PRO A 37 3.66 9.14 16.73
CA PRO A 37 3.30 10.55 16.87
C PRO A 37 4.16 11.33 17.86
N GLU A 38 4.76 10.63 18.84
CA GLU A 38 5.50 11.26 19.96
C GLU A 38 6.95 10.79 20.14
N LEU A 39 7.35 9.65 19.55
CA LEU A 39 8.63 8.99 19.84
C LEU A 39 9.55 9.09 18.62
N LEU A 40 10.72 9.73 18.79
CA LEU A 40 11.57 10.19 17.68
C LEU A 40 12.20 9.06 16.82
N ASP A 41 12.42 7.88 17.39
CA ASP A 41 13.04 6.72 16.72
C ASP A 41 12.17 5.47 16.89
N THR A 42 10.86 5.65 16.80
CA THR A 42 9.88 4.58 16.94
C THR A 42 8.84 4.70 15.86
N TRP A 43 8.41 3.55 15.36
CA TRP A 43 7.37 3.41 14.37
C TRP A 43 6.28 2.51 14.90
N ILE A 44 5.05 2.78 14.49
CA ILE A 44 3.95 1.84 14.69
C ILE A 44 3.94 0.95 13.46
N ILE A 45 4.11 -0.36 13.67
CA ILE A 45 4.00 -1.35 12.61
C ILE A 45 2.74 -2.17 12.79
N THR A 46 2.04 -2.44 11.68
CA THR A 46 0.89 -3.34 11.64
C THR A 46 1.08 -4.38 10.56
N ALA A 47 0.47 -5.56 10.71
CA ALA A 47 0.52 -6.60 9.70
C ALA A 47 -0.57 -7.66 9.95
N GLN A 48 -1.02 -8.33 8.89
CA GLN A 48 -1.98 -9.42 9.02
C GLN A 48 -1.30 -10.64 9.65
N LEU A 49 -1.94 -11.24 10.65
CA LEU A 49 -1.51 -12.50 11.23
C LEU A 49 -1.51 -13.60 10.17
N HIS A 50 -0.33 -14.16 9.90
CA HIS A 50 -0.19 -15.33 9.06
C HIS A 50 -0.34 -16.61 9.90
N LYS A 51 -1.21 -17.50 9.45
CA LYS A 51 -1.32 -18.86 10.00
C LYS A 51 -0.85 -19.81 8.93
N ASP A 52 0.11 -20.66 9.27
CA ASP A 52 0.66 -21.66 8.36
C ASP A 52 -0.48 -22.46 7.69
N PRO A 53 -0.60 -22.41 6.35
CA PRO A 53 -1.64 -23.14 5.62
C PRO A 53 -1.55 -24.66 5.81
N SER A 54 -0.36 -25.19 6.17
CA SER A 54 -0.12 -26.60 6.45
C SER A 54 -0.60 -27.03 7.85
N ALA A 55 -1.02 -26.09 8.70
CA ALA A 55 -1.62 -26.41 9.97
C ALA A 55 -2.89 -27.26 9.76
N ARG A 56 -3.04 -28.34 10.54
CA ARG A 56 -4.11 -29.35 10.40
C ARG A 56 -5.54 -28.81 10.47
N THR A 57 -5.72 -27.54 10.81
CA THR A 57 -6.99 -26.84 10.85
C THR A 57 -6.85 -25.51 10.09
N ALA A 58 -7.32 -25.46 8.85
CA ALA A 58 -7.45 -24.20 8.13
C ALA A 58 -8.31 -23.23 8.96
N SER A 59 -7.72 -22.13 9.40
CA SER A 59 -8.41 -21.16 10.24
C SER A 59 -9.10 -20.15 9.35
N VAL A 60 -10.39 -19.94 9.57
CA VAL A 60 -11.17 -18.88 8.91
C VAL A 60 -11.05 -17.53 9.65
N TRP A 61 -10.25 -17.49 10.72
CA TRP A 61 -10.06 -16.31 11.57
C TRP A 61 -8.85 -15.51 11.12
N PHE A 62 -9.10 -14.26 10.75
CA PHE A 62 -8.13 -13.27 10.37
C PHE A 62 -8.05 -12.17 11.44
N ALA A 63 -6.86 -11.64 11.62
CA ALA A 63 -6.56 -10.65 12.63
C ALA A 63 -5.40 -9.78 12.15
N GLU A 64 -5.49 -8.50 12.46
CA GLU A 64 -4.40 -7.55 12.25
C GLU A 64 -3.64 -7.38 13.55
N LEU A 65 -2.31 -7.38 13.46
CA LEU A 65 -1.42 -7.18 14.60
C LEU A 65 -0.87 -5.76 14.60
N VAL A 66 -0.49 -5.27 15.77
CA VAL A 66 0.15 -3.96 15.97
C VAL A 66 1.20 -4.01 17.08
N CYS A 67 2.27 -3.25 16.91
CA CYS A 67 3.23 -2.95 17.98
C CYS A 67 3.98 -1.64 17.68
N ASN A 68 4.55 -1.04 18.73
CA ASN A 68 5.63 -0.08 18.56
C ASN A 68 6.92 -0.84 18.23
N ALA A 69 7.70 -0.33 17.29
CA ALA A 69 8.90 -0.96 16.77
C ALA A 69 10.06 0.02 16.63
N ALA A 70 11.27 -0.50 16.76
CA ALA A 70 12.51 0.23 16.52
C ALA A 70 13.49 -0.63 15.71
N PHE A 71 14.43 0.03 15.04
CA PHE A 71 15.50 -0.64 14.33
C PHE A 71 16.50 -1.26 15.30
N SER A 72 17.06 -2.41 14.91
CA SER A 72 18.28 -2.96 15.49
C SER A 72 19.46 -2.01 15.29
N ASP A 73 20.51 -2.17 16.09
CA ASP A 73 21.73 -1.31 16.03
C ASP A 73 22.37 -1.27 14.63
N ASP A 74 22.20 -2.32 13.82
CA ASP A 74 22.71 -2.44 12.46
C ASP A 74 21.70 -2.02 11.37
N ASN A 75 20.51 -1.53 11.74
CA ASN A 75 19.40 -1.16 10.86
C ASN A 75 18.89 -2.28 9.93
N ALA A 76 19.25 -3.55 10.19
CA ALA A 76 18.85 -4.68 9.34
C ALA A 76 17.44 -5.20 9.68
N VAL A 77 16.94 -4.93 10.90
CA VAL A 77 15.65 -5.43 11.39
C VAL A 77 14.87 -4.32 12.07
N LEU A 78 13.62 -4.13 11.68
CA LEU A 78 12.63 -3.33 12.40
C LEU A 78 11.78 -4.28 13.25
N SER A 79 11.93 -4.22 14.58
CA SER A 79 11.35 -5.22 15.48
C SER A 79 10.41 -4.62 16.52
N CYS A 80 9.34 -5.35 16.85
CA CYS A 80 8.46 -4.98 17.94
C CYS A 80 9.23 -4.83 19.27
N LEU A 81 8.99 -3.73 19.97
CA LEU A 81 9.53 -3.46 21.31
C LEU A 81 8.82 -4.29 22.39
N GLU A 82 7.55 -4.64 22.15
CA GLU A 82 6.70 -5.45 23.02
C GLU A 82 5.97 -6.52 22.20
N PRO A 83 5.50 -7.62 22.81
CA PRO A 83 4.72 -8.62 22.09
C PRO A 83 3.53 -7.98 21.35
N PRO A 84 3.32 -8.29 20.05
CA PRO A 84 2.32 -7.61 19.26
C PRO A 84 0.90 -7.91 19.76
N LEU A 85 0.07 -6.88 19.75
CA LEU A 85 -1.34 -6.95 20.12
C LEU A 85 -2.19 -7.18 18.87
N GLN A 86 -3.34 -7.82 19.03
CA GLN A 86 -4.35 -7.88 17.98
C GLN A 86 -5.15 -6.57 17.99
N LEU A 87 -5.26 -5.91 16.84
CA LEU A 87 -6.14 -4.75 16.69
C LEU A 87 -7.59 -5.15 16.98
N PRO A 88 -8.34 -4.37 17.77
CA PRO A 88 -9.72 -4.68 18.15
C PRO A 88 -10.73 -4.35 17.03
N ILE A 89 -10.45 -4.80 15.80
CA ILE A 89 -11.35 -4.64 14.65
C ILE A 89 -12.38 -5.78 14.70
N PRO A 90 -13.68 -5.48 14.83
CA PRO A 90 -14.71 -6.51 14.89
C PRO A 90 -14.88 -7.20 13.53
N ALA A 91 -15.27 -8.47 13.55
CA ALA A 91 -15.74 -9.15 12.35
C ALA A 91 -17.03 -8.49 11.84
N THR A 92 -17.13 -8.31 10.54
CA THR A 92 -18.36 -7.84 9.89
C THR A 92 -19.16 -9.04 9.39
N PHE A 93 -20.49 -8.89 9.35
CA PHE A 93 -21.38 -9.92 8.84
C PHE A 93 -22.10 -9.35 7.63
N GLY A 94 -21.58 -9.69 6.44
CA GLY A 94 -22.16 -9.30 5.17
C GLY A 94 -23.33 -10.19 4.75
N ASP A 95 -23.83 -9.97 3.54
CA ASP A 95 -24.84 -10.86 2.93
C ASP A 95 -24.14 -12.03 2.23
N SER A 96 -24.08 -13.19 2.92
CA SER A 96 -23.43 -14.40 2.41
C SER A 96 -24.02 -14.90 1.08
N SER A 97 -25.26 -14.52 0.74
CA SER A 97 -25.86 -14.86 -0.55
C SER A 97 -25.19 -14.16 -1.74
N LYS A 98 -24.38 -13.13 -1.49
CA LYS A 98 -23.58 -12.43 -2.52
C LYS A 98 -22.26 -13.14 -2.82
N CYS A 99 -21.80 -14.03 -1.94
CA CYS A 99 -20.60 -14.83 -2.11
C CYS A 99 -20.91 -16.15 -2.83
N LEU A 100 -21.09 -16.08 -4.15
CA LEU A 100 -21.49 -17.23 -4.97
C LEU A 100 -20.30 -17.92 -5.65
N GLY A 101 -20.45 -19.22 -5.91
CA GLY A 101 -19.49 -20.03 -6.67
C GLY A 101 -18.10 -20.05 -6.02
N ASP A 102 -17.09 -19.70 -6.81
CA ASP A 102 -15.68 -19.66 -6.39
C ASP A 102 -15.42 -18.63 -5.27
N LEU A 103 -16.37 -17.75 -4.96
CA LEU A 103 -16.26 -16.75 -3.89
C LEU A 103 -16.89 -17.19 -2.56
N SER A 104 -17.51 -18.37 -2.52
CA SER A 104 -18.21 -18.87 -1.33
C SER A 104 -17.32 -18.96 -0.09
N TYR A 105 -16.01 -19.18 -0.25
CA TYR A 105 -15.08 -19.21 0.88
C TYR A 105 -15.00 -17.88 1.64
N PHE A 106 -15.22 -16.73 0.99
CA PHE A 106 -15.25 -15.43 1.67
C PHE A 106 -16.40 -15.34 2.67
N SER A 107 -17.49 -16.09 2.48
CA SER A 107 -18.59 -16.13 3.46
C SER A 107 -18.19 -16.77 4.79
N LEU A 108 -17.07 -17.50 4.81
CA LEU A 108 -16.52 -18.12 6.00
C LEU A 108 -15.51 -17.23 6.73
N SER A 109 -14.98 -16.19 6.07
CA SER A 109 -14.00 -15.27 6.67
C SER A 109 -14.54 -14.64 7.94
N VAL A 110 -13.71 -14.57 8.97
CA VAL A 110 -14.02 -13.88 10.23
C VAL A 110 -12.90 -12.91 10.55
N GLY A 111 -13.22 -11.62 10.56
CA GLY A 111 -12.29 -10.55 10.92
C GLY A 111 -11.81 -9.70 9.73
N PRO A 112 -10.89 -8.76 10.00
CA PRO A 112 -10.26 -7.92 8.98
C PRO A 112 -9.25 -8.70 8.14
N HIS A 113 -9.07 -8.27 6.89
CA HIS A 113 -8.03 -8.72 5.98
C HIS A 113 -7.23 -7.55 5.42
N ASP A 114 -5.96 -7.81 5.17
CA ASP A 114 -5.01 -6.99 4.40
C ASP A 114 -5.09 -5.50 4.79
N ALA A 115 -5.14 -5.24 6.10
CA ALA A 115 -5.29 -3.88 6.59
C ALA A 115 -4.05 -3.04 6.26
N ARG A 116 -4.31 -1.79 5.86
CA ARG A 116 -3.28 -0.77 5.64
C ARG A 116 -3.50 0.38 6.60
N VAL A 117 -2.46 0.69 7.36
CA VAL A 117 -2.42 1.84 8.28
C VAL A 117 -1.57 2.94 7.68
N PHE A 118 -2.11 4.15 7.63
CA PHE A 118 -1.47 5.29 6.99
C PHE A 118 -1.95 6.60 7.60
N TYR A 119 -1.13 7.65 7.50
CA TYR A 119 -1.54 9.00 7.86
C TYR A 119 -2.32 9.66 6.71
N GLY A 120 -3.43 10.32 7.05
CA GLY A 120 -3.94 11.45 6.27
C GLY A 120 -3.38 12.78 6.79
N PRO A 121 -3.90 13.93 6.31
CA PRO A 121 -3.43 15.26 6.70
C PRO A 121 -3.44 15.51 8.21
N ASP A 122 -4.47 15.02 8.90
CA ASP A 122 -4.69 15.32 10.31
C ASP A 122 -4.50 14.11 11.22
N ILE A 123 -4.99 12.94 10.82
CA ILE A 123 -5.02 11.72 11.65
C ILE A 123 -4.66 10.48 10.86
N PRO A 124 -4.24 9.38 11.52
CA PRO A 124 -4.07 8.09 10.87
C PRO A 124 -5.38 7.32 10.72
N TYR A 125 -5.48 6.59 9.61
CA TYR A 125 -6.60 5.71 9.30
C TYR A 125 -6.11 4.28 9.13
N THR A 126 -7.02 3.34 9.34
CA THR A 126 -6.86 1.97 8.85
C THR A 126 -7.92 1.70 7.79
N ILE A 127 -7.50 1.13 6.65
CA ILE A 127 -8.42 0.58 5.64
C ILE A 127 -8.21 -0.93 5.57
N TYR A 128 -9.28 -1.71 5.61
CA TYR A 128 -9.19 -3.17 5.66
C TYR A 128 -10.31 -3.83 4.87
N GLY A 129 -10.08 -5.05 4.39
CA GLY A 129 -11.09 -5.89 3.76
C GLY A 129 -11.91 -6.65 4.79
N SER A 130 -13.21 -6.78 4.59
CA SER A 130 -14.06 -7.69 5.37
C SER A 130 -15.35 -8.02 4.62
N ASN A 131 -16.23 -8.85 5.22
CA ASN A 131 -17.51 -9.16 4.61
C ASN A 131 -18.36 -7.89 4.41
N SER A 132 -19.03 -7.83 3.27
CA SER A 132 -19.64 -6.61 2.75
C SER A 132 -21.16 -6.63 2.85
N PHE A 133 -21.78 -5.48 3.15
CA PHE A 133 -23.22 -5.31 3.02
C PHE A 133 -23.62 -5.04 1.57
N PHE A 134 -22.75 -4.47 0.74
CA PHE A 134 -23.06 -4.11 -0.65
C PHE A 134 -22.74 -5.23 -1.64
N THR A 135 -21.64 -5.94 -1.46
CA THR A 135 -21.11 -7.01 -2.31
C THR A 135 -20.75 -8.27 -1.47
N CYS A 136 -19.95 -9.21 -1.99
CA CYS A 136 -19.49 -10.36 -1.20
C CYS A 136 -18.42 -9.96 -0.18
N PHE A 137 -17.41 -9.20 -0.62
CA PHE A 137 -16.29 -8.77 0.20
C PHE A 137 -15.90 -7.34 -0.19
N GLY A 138 -15.71 -6.46 0.79
CA GLY A 138 -15.58 -5.03 0.58
C GLY A 138 -14.57 -4.39 1.52
N GLN A 139 -14.34 -3.09 1.35
CA GLN A 139 -13.41 -2.35 2.18
C GLN A 139 -14.09 -1.46 3.18
N TRP A 140 -13.46 -1.38 4.35
CA TRP A 140 -13.89 -0.66 5.52
C TRP A 140 -12.81 0.31 5.94
N ILE A 141 -13.20 1.43 6.53
CA ILE A 141 -12.29 2.43 7.09
C ILE A 141 -12.60 2.66 8.57
N SER A 142 -11.56 2.94 9.36
CA SER A 142 -11.69 3.42 10.73
C SER A 142 -10.56 4.39 11.08
N ASP A 143 -10.83 5.29 12.04
CA ASP A 143 -9.80 6.03 12.76
C ASP A 143 -8.87 5.03 13.45
N PHE A 144 -7.58 5.06 13.14
CA PHE A 144 -6.64 4.09 13.70
C PHE A 144 -6.39 4.33 15.20
N ARG A 145 -6.56 5.56 15.68
CA ARG A 145 -6.23 5.98 17.05
C ARG A 145 -7.11 5.33 18.10
N ILE A 146 -8.34 4.93 17.72
CA ILE A 146 -9.25 4.22 18.61
C ILE A 146 -8.95 2.72 18.72
N LEU A 147 -8.03 2.20 17.92
CA LEU A 147 -7.66 0.77 17.88
C LEU A 147 -6.39 0.46 18.67
N VAL A 148 -5.70 1.48 19.17
CA VAL A 148 -4.43 1.37 19.89
C VAL A 148 -4.43 2.31 21.08
N ASP A 149 -3.48 2.14 22.00
CA ASP A 149 -3.22 3.15 23.03
C ASP A 149 -2.50 4.34 22.39
N TRP A 150 -3.27 5.26 21.82
CA TRP A 150 -2.76 6.44 21.13
C TRP A 150 -2.29 7.56 22.09
N GLY A 151 -2.55 7.43 23.39
CA GLY A 151 -2.33 8.50 24.36
C GLY A 151 -3.46 9.55 24.40
N LEU A 152 -3.13 10.78 24.79
CA LEU A 152 -4.12 11.86 24.95
C LEU A 152 -4.62 12.37 23.58
N ASP A 153 -5.71 11.78 23.10
CA ASP A 153 -6.45 12.31 21.96
C ASP A 153 -7.21 13.58 22.38
N THR A 154 -6.67 14.74 22.05
CA THR A 154 -7.33 16.03 22.31
C THR A 154 -8.50 16.31 21.38
N ILE A 155 -8.77 15.42 20.41
CA ILE A 155 -9.75 15.68 19.35
C ILE A 155 -10.90 14.66 19.44
N ASN A 156 -11.99 15.10 20.09
CA ASN A 156 -13.09 14.23 20.50
C ASN A 156 -14.08 13.83 19.37
N GLU A 157 -14.08 14.52 18.24
CA GLU A 157 -14.99 14.24 17.11
C GLU A 157 -14.22 14.31 15.79
N HIS A 158 -13.72 13.15 15.35
CA HIS A 158 -13.05 13.01 14.08
C HIS A 158 -13.70 11.90 13.24
N GLU A 159 -13.32 11.93 11.96
CA GLU A 159 -13.81 11.09 10.89
C GLU A 159 -13.61 9.60 11.21
N PHE A 160 -14.64 8.77 10.93
CA PHE A 160 -14.57 7.30 11.03
C PHE A 160 -14.18 6.72 12.40
N ARG A 161 -14.54 7.38 13.52
CA ARG A 161 -14.47 6.74 14.86
C ARG A 161 -15.33 5.48 14.98
N GLN A 162 -16.33 5.32 14.13
CA GLN A 162 -16.99 4.03 13.92
C GLN A 162 -16.54 3.47 12.57
N PRO A 163 -16.38 2.14 12.45
CA PRO A 163 -16.08 1.55 11.16
C PRO A 163 -17.18 1.80 10.13
N HIS A 164 -16.80 2.29 8.95
CA HIS A 164 -17.71 2.51 7.83
C HIS A 164 -17.28 1.68 6.63
N GLU A 165 -18.25 1.03 5.99
CA GLU A 165 -18.02 0.37 4.71
C GLU A 165 -17.94 1.40 3.60
N LEU A 166 -16.86 1.36 2.84
CA LEU A 166 -16.61 2.24 1.73
C LEU A 166 -17.42 1.80 0.52
N GLN A 167 -17.98 2.77 -0.20
CA GLN A 167 -18.74 2.54 -1.42
C GLN A 167 -17.97 2.93 -2.67
N ARG A 168 -18.42 2.45 -3.84
CA ARG A 168 -17.94 2.89 -5.16
C ARG A 168 -19.08 3.38 -6.06
N PRO A 169 -18.77 4.20 -7.08
CA PRO A 169 -19.69 4.41 -8.19
C PRO A 169 -19.98 3.08 -8.90
N LEU A 170 -21.23 2.91 -9.35
CA LEU A 170 -21.64 1.74 -10.14
C LEU A 170 -20.80 1.58 -11.41
N PRO A 171 -20.55 0.33 -11.86
CA PRO A 171 -21.01 -0.94 -11.28
C PRO A 171 -20.12 -1.43 -10.12
N TRP A 172 -20.68 -2.28 -9.25
CA TRP A 172 -19.92 -3.01 -8.22
C TRP A 172 -19.27 -4.28 -8.77
N ASN A 173 -18.07 -4.59 -8.30
CA ASN A 173 -17.45 -5.90 -8.39
C ASN A 173 -17.94 -6.80 -7.24
N ALA A 174 -17.77 -8.12 -7.40
CA ALA A 174 -18.05 -9.08 -6.34
C ALA A 174 -17.06 -8.97 -5.16
N ILE A 175 -15.82 -8.54 -5.42
CA ILE A 175 -14.81 -8.25 -4.40
C ILE A 175 -14.31 -6.84 -4.65
N GLU A 176 -14.49 -5.98 -3.66
CA GLU A 176 -13.87 -4.67 -3.62
C GLU A 176 -12.68 -4.69 -2.66
N LYS A 177 -11.50 -4.33 -3.17
CA LYS A 177 -10.25 -4.36 -2.43
C LYS A 177 -9.21 -3.42 -3.03
N ASN A 178 -8.16 -3.16 -2.26
CA ASN A 178 -6.98 -2.39 -2.66
C ASN A 178 -7.25 -0.91 -3.00
N TRP A 179 -8.43 -0.38 -2.69
CA TRP A 179 -8.75 1.04 -2.79
C TRP A 179 -7.89 1.85 -1.83
N PHE A 180 -7.62 3.11 -2.14
CA PHE A 180 -6.87 3.99 -1.22
C PHE A 180 -7.46 5.39 -1.20
N LEU A 181 -7.27 6.07 -0.07
CA LEU A 181 -7.67 7.46 0.09
C LEU A 181 -6.59 8.40 -0.44
N PHE A 182 -7.02 9.55 -0.93
CA PHE A 182 -6.19 10.70 -1.21
C PHE A 182 -6.95 11.99 -0.93
N TRP A 183 -6.21 13.09 -0.78
CA TRP A 183 -6.77 14.40 -0.44
C TRP A 183 -6.40 15.45 -1.49
N ASP A 184 -7.35 16.33 -1.78
CA ASP A 184 -7.09 17.50 -2.63
C ASP A 184 -6.37 18.61 -1.87
N ASP A 185 -6.18 19.76 -2.52
CA ASP A 185 -5.57 20.96 -1.95
C ASP A 185 -6.44 21.66 -0.90
N LEU A 186 -7.73 21.31 -0.80
CA LEU A 186 -8.69 21.82 0.18
C LEU A 186 -8.92 20.84 1.34
N GLY A 187 -8.21 19.71 1.36
CA GLY A 187 -8.37 18.66 2.38
C GLY A 187 -9.62 17.80 2.19
N GLN A 188 -10.29 17.84 1.04
CA GLN A 188 -11.41 16.95 0.75
C GLN A 188 -10.92 15.54 0.46
N MET A 189 -11.62 14.54 1.00
CA MET A 189 -11.31 13.13 0.81
C MET A 189 -11.88 12.57 -0.49
N PHE A 190 -11.05 11.78 -1.15
CA PHE A 190 -11.40 11.00 -2.32
C PHE A 190 -10.93 9.57 -2.15
N LEU A 191 -11.64 8.65 -2.81
CA LEU A 191 -11.35 7.24 -2.81
C LEU A 191 -11.00 6.79 -4.23
N HIS A 192 -9.81 6.21 -4.38
CA HIS A 192 -9.34 5.64 -5.64
C HIS A 192 -9.65 4.14 -5.68
N HIS A 193 -10.54 3.75 -6.59
CA HIS A 193 -11.09 2.39 -6.66
C HIS A 193 -10.30 1.47 -7.58
N GLU A 194 -10.03 1.96 -8.79
CA GLU A 194 -9.39 1.16 -9.84
C GLU A 194 -8.44 2.04 -10.64
N ILE A 195 -7.30 1.48 -11.08
CA ILE A 195 -6.37 2.12 -12.02
C ILE A 195 -6.46 1.49 -13.42
N ALA A 196 -6.83 0.21 -13.50
CA ALA A 196 -6.91 -0.57 -14.71
C ALA A 196 -8.12 -1.52 -14.62
N PRO A 197 -8.82 -1.81 -15.74
CA PRO A 197 -8.53 -1.38 -17.12
C PRO A 197 -8.87 0.08 -17.41
N ALA A 198 -9.64 0.73 -16.53
CA ALA A 198 -9.90 2.16 -16.57
C ALA A 198 -9.80 2.71 -15.14
N ARG A 199 -9.35 3.95 -15.02
CA ARG A 199 -9.26 4.61 -13.72
C ARG A 199 -10.65 4.95 -13.20
N VAL A 200 -10.88 4.76 -11.90
CA VAL A 200 -12.12 5.08 -11.20
C VAL A 200 -11.78 5.70 -9.85
N PHE A 201 -12.27 6.91 -9.60
CA PHE A 201 -12.20 7.56 -8.29
C PHE A 201 -13.41 8.46 -8.07
N SER A 202 -13.74 8.69 -6.80
CA SER A 202 -14.91 9.46 -6.39
C SER A 202 -14.64 10.21 -5.10
N LYS A 203 -15.36 11.31 -4.89
CA LYS A 203 -15.38 12.00 -3.59
C LYS A 203 -15.96 11.06 -2.53
N LEU A 204 -15.36 11.02 -1.35
CA LEU A 204 -15.77 10.22 -0.20
C LEU A 204 -16.44 11.10 0.85
N GLU A 205 -17.58 10.65 1.36
CA GLU A 205 -18.26 11.26 2.50
C GLU A 205 -18.00 10.44 3.78
N LEU A 206 -18.19 11.06 4.95
CA LEU A 206 -17.84 10.47 6.25
C LEU A 206 -18.69 9.27 6.66
N ASP A 207 -19.80 9.02 5.97
CA ASP A 207 -20.65 7.84 6.18
C ASP A 207 -20.23 6.63 5.31
N GLY A 208 -19.16 6.78 4.51
CA GLY A 208 -18.66 5.77 3.57
C GLY A 208 -19.30 5.85 2.18
N SER A 209 -20.32 6.69 1.98
CA SER A 209 -20.91 6.91 0.67
C SER A 209 -19.99 7.70 -0.25
N VAL A 210 -20.21 7.58 -1.57
CA VAL A 210 -19.39 8.25 -2.57
C VAL A 210 -20.20 8.94 -3.66
N GLY A 211 -19.59 9.97 -4.24
CA GLY A 211 -20.12 10.67 -5.42
C GLY A 211 -19.95 9.89 -6.74
N PRO A 212 -20.19 10.53 -7.89
CA PRO A 212 -20.00 9.91 -9.21
C PRO A 212 -18.53 9.63 -9.52
N ASN A 213 -18.27 8.81 -10.55
CA ASN A 213 -16.92 8.59 -11.06
C ASN A 213 -16.37 9.87 -11.71
N LEU A 214 -15.35 10.46 -11.10
CA LEU A 214 -14.72 11.71 -11.55
C LEU A 214 -13.59 11.46 -12.56
N ALA A 215 -13.09 10.23 -12.69
CA ALA A 215 -12.03 9.87 -13.63
C ALA A 215 -12.45 10.01 -15.11
N LEU A 216 -13.75 10.12 -15.39
CA LEU A 216 -14.27 10.28 -16.75
C LEU A 216 -13.74 11.54 -17.44
N MET A 217 -13.36 12.57 -16.69
CA MET A 217 -12.82 13.82 -17.23
C MET A 217 -11.41 13.66 -17.81
N THR A 218 -10.64 12.68 -17.33
CA THR A 218 -9.24 12.43 -17.72
C THR A 218 -9.03 11.07 -18.36
N ALA A 219 -10.11 10.32 -18.62
CA ALA A 219 -10.05 8.93 -19.04
C ALA A 219 -9.14 8.69 -20.26
N ALA A 220 -9.24 9.54 -21.29
CA ALA A 220 -8.44 9.39 -22.50
C ALA A 220 -6.95 9.66 -22.26
N SER A 221 -6.61 10.74 -21.55
CA SER A 221 -5.21 11.08 -21.26
C SER A 221 -4.57 10.10 -20.28
N ASP A 222 -5.31 9.67 -19.26
CA ASP A 222 -4.85 8.71 -18.28
C ASP A 222 -4.62 7.34 -18.94
N GLN A 223 -5.53 6.90 -19.81
CA GLN A 223 -5.37 5.64 -20.55
C GLN A 223 -4.16 5.66 -21.48
N GLU A 224 -3.95 6.75 -22.22
CA GLU A 224 -2.78 6.88 -23.09
C GLU A 224 -1.48 6.88 -22.28
N CYS A 225 -1.45 7.57 -21.13
CA CYS A 225 -0.27 7.56 -20.28
C CYS A 225 0.02 6.18 -19.68
N LEU A 226 -1.00 5.50 -19.14
CA LEU A 226 -0.84 4.17 -18.57
C LEU A 226 -0.39 3.16 -19.63
N LYS A 227 -0.97 3.19 -20.83
CA LYS A 227 -0.58 2.32 -21.95
C LYS A 227 0.88 2.52 -22.37
N ARG A 228 1.40 3.74 -22.25
CA ARG A 228 2.79 4.06 -22.61
C ARG A 228 3.80 3.45 -21.65
N PHE A 229 3.52 3.51 -20.35
CA PHE A 229 4.50 3.17 -19.32
C PHE A 229 4.28 1.81 -18.68
N LEU A 230 3.05 1.30 -18.71
CA LEU A 230 2.72 -0.02 -18.19
C LEU A 230 2.79 -1.07 -19.30
N PRO A 231 3.18 -2.30 -18.95
CA PRO A 231 3.22 -3.41 -19.89
C PRO A 231 1.81 -3.87 -20.27
N ASP A 232 1.66 -4.34 -21.51
CA ASP A 232 0.40 -4.88 -22.04
C ASP A 232 0.01 -6.24 -21.42
N THR A 233 0.95 -6.90 -20.73
CA THR A 233 0.77 -8.24 -20.15
C THR A 233 0.60 -8.18 -18.63
N GLY A 234 0.04 -9.25 -18.04
CA GLY A 234 -0.18 -9.34 -16.60
C GLY A 234 -1.41 -8.56 -16.11
N LYS A 235 -1.59 -8.50 -14.80
CA LYS A 235 -2.68 -7.76 -14.14
C LYS A 235 -2.12 -6.59 -13.35
N ILE A 236 -2.62 -5.39 -13.57
CA ILE A 236 -2.24 -4.22 -12.78
C ILE A 236 -3.08 -4.16 -11.51
N HIS A 237 -2.42 -4.12 -10.37
CA HIS A 237 -3.03 -4.01 -9.05
C HIS A 237 -2.64 -2.68 -8.40
N GLN A 238 -3.59 -2.03 -7.73
CA GLN A 238 -3.24 -1.02 -6.73
C GLN A 238 -2.51 -1.71 -5.57
N ALA A 239 -1.40 -1.10 -5.12
CA ALA A 239 -0.51 -1.74 -4.15
C ALA A 239 -0.52 -1.01 -2.80
N THR A 240 -0.33 0.31 -2.79
CA THR A 240 -0.14 1.08 -1.55
C THR A 240 -1.31 2.02 -1.24
N ASN A 241 -1.30 2.63 -0.06
CA ASN A 241 -1.97 3.91 0.20
C ASN A 241 -1.30 5.05 -0.61
N SER A 242 -1.78 6.30 -0.44
CA SER A 242 -1.18 7.47 -1.06
C SER A 242 -0.46 8.40 -0.06
N LEU A 243 0.40 9.27 -0.59
CA LEU A 243 1.05 10.38 0.10
C LEU A 243 0.97 11.66 -0.75
N ALA A 244 1.03 12.82 -0.11
CA ALA A 244 1.29 14.08 -0.82
C ALA A 244 2.80 14.35 -0.89
N VAL A 245 3.33 14.62 -2.08
CA VAL A 245 4.76 14.91 -2.28
C VAL A 245 4.96 16.22 -3.03
N THR A 246 5.77 17.11 -2.47
CA THR A 246 6.26 18.33 -3.13
C THR A 246 7.59 18.05 -3.82
N LEU A 247 7.70 18.39 -5.10
CA LEU A 247 8.87 18.01 -5.94
C LEU A 247 10.10 18.91 -5.77
N CYS A 248 10.02 19.95 -4.95
CA CYS A 248 11.18 20.72 -4.51
C CYS A 248 11.66 20.28 -3.12
N ALA A 249 12.88 20.64 -2.77
CA ALA A 249 13.49 20.26 -1.50
C ALA A 249 12.91 21.08 -0.33
N ARG A 250 12.70 20.45 0.83
CA ARG A 250 12.26 21.12 2.07
C ARG A 250 13.23 22.23 2.49
N SER A 251 14.52 22.02 2.23
CA SER A 251 15.59 22.96 2.52
C SER A 251 15.63 24.18 1.59
N ASP A 252 14.88 24.17 0.48
CA ASP A 252 14.80 25.29 -0.45
C ASP A 252 13.84 26.36 0.08
N GLN A 253 14.37 27.55 0.41
CA GLN A 253 13.60 28.66 0.97
C GLN A 253 12.56 29.24 -0.01
N PHE A 254 12.68 28.96 -1.30
CA PHE A 254 11.73 29.39 -2.32
C PHE A 254 10.70 28.31 -2.67
N CYS A 255 10.82 27.11 -2.08
CA CYS A 255 9.88 26.02 -2.27
C CYS A 255 8.65 26.23 -1.37
N GLN A 256 7.56 26.73 -1.96
CA GLN A 256 6.26 26.76 -1.31
C GLN A 256 5.37 25.67 -1.90
N PRO A 257 4.88 24.70 -1.10
CA PRO A 257 3.93 23.70 -1.58
C PRO A 257 2.67 24.36 -2.14
N ASP A 258 2.36 24.06 -3.40
CA ASP A 258 1.14 24.45 -4.08
C ASP A 258 0.67 23.36 -5.07
N ALA A 259 -0.44 23.60 -5.76
CA ALA A 259 -1.01 22.65 -6.72
C ALA A 259 -0.13 22.39 -7.97
N THR A 260 0.87 23.23 -8.23
CA THR A 260 1.78 23.11 -9.38
C THR A 260 2.96 22.20 -9.08
N ASN A 261 3.40 22.13 -7.83
CA ASN A 261 4.57 21.37 -7.41
C ASN A 261 4.27 20.22 -6.42
N THR A 262 3.03 20.06 -5.96
CA THR A 262 2.61 19.03 -5.01
C THR A 262 1.63 18.04 -5.63
N PHE A 263 1.93 16.75 -5.52
CA PHE A 263 1.27 15.65 -6.22
C PHE A 263 0.81 14.56 -5.26
N VAL A 264 -0.17 13.76 -5.66
CA VAL A 264 -0.51 12.51 -4.97
C VAL A 264 0.42 11.41 -5.51
N LEU A 265 1.18 10.80 -4.60
CA LEU A 265 2.09 9.70 -4.84
C LEU A 265 1.47 8.39 -4.37
N PHE A 266 1.44 7.39 -5.23
CA PHE A 266 1.09 6.01 -4.86
C PHE A 266 1.81 5.00 -5.76
N ILE A 267 1.78 3.74 -5.37
CA ILE A 267 2.40 2.64 -6.10
C ILE A 267 1.33 1.67 -6.58
N ILE A 268 1.45 1.30 -7.85
CA ILE A 268 0.73 0.18 -8.47
C ILE A 268 1.74 -0.91 -8.79
N GLN A 269 1.28 -2.12 -9.07
CA GLN A 269 2.18 -3.21 -9.43
C GLN A 269 1.58 -4.10 -10.51
N GLN A 270 2.41 -4.48 -11.47
CA GLN A 270 2.08 -5.52 -12.43
C GLN A 270 2.29 -6.87 -11.75
N LYS A 271 1.25 -7.70 -11.74
CA LYS A 271 1.31 -9.10 -11.33
C LYS A 271 1.39 -9.98 -12.58
N THR A 272 2.46 -10.77 -12.68
CA THR A 272 2.59 -11.88 -13.63
C THR A 272 2.62 -13.20 -12.88
N LEU A 273 2.37 -14.30 -13.60
CA LEU A 273 2.49 -15.67 -13.06
C LEU A 273 3.58 -16.38 -13.87
N HIS A 274 4.61 -16.86 -13.18
CA HIS A 274 5.64 -17.74 -13.70
C HIS A 274 5.37 -19.14 -13.13
N GLY A 275 4.71 -19.98 -13.92
CA GLY A 275 4.08 -21.20 -13.42
C GLY A 275 3.01 -20.89 -12.36
N LEU A 276 3.23 -21.34 -11.12
CA LEU A 276 2.38 -21.04 -9.96
C LEU A 276 2.95 -19.93 -9.06
N HIS A 277 4.13 -19.39 -9.40
CA HIS A 277 4.81 -18.37 -8.61
C HIS A 277 4.45 -16.96 -9.13
N PRO A 278 3.83 -16.11 -8.31
CA PRO A 278 3.54 -14.74 -8.70
C PRO A 278 4.79 -13.86 -8.62
N VAL A 279 4.97 -13.03 -9.65
CA VAL A 279 5.98 -11.97 -9.64
C VAL A 279 5.28 -10.62 -9.71
N TYR A 280 5.73 -9.68 -8.88
CA TYR A 280 5.20 -8.32 -8.84
C TYR A 280 6.27 -7.33 -9.22
N GLU A 281 5.92 -6.43 -10.13
CA GLU A 281 6.78 -5.35 -10.62
C GLU A 281 6.13 -3.99 -10.33
N PRO A 282 6.60 -3.24 -9.32
CA PRO A 282 5.97 -2.01 -8.86
C PRO A 282 6.32 -0.79 -9.71
N TYR A 283 5.34 0.07 -9.97
CA TYR A 283 5.46 1.34 -10.67
C TYR A 283 4.95 2.47 -9.79
N VAL A 284 5.67 3.58 -9.78
CA VAL A 284 5.24 4.79 -9.08
C VAL A 284 4.35 5.61 -9.98
N VAL A 285 3.27 6.15 -9.43
CA VAL A 285 2.34 7.03 -10.12
C VAL A 285 2.24 8.34 -9.35
N LEU A 286 2.30 9.45 -10.09
CA LEU A 286 1.96 10.78 -9.60
C LEU A 286 0.69 11.26 -10.28
N THR A 287 -0.28 11.74 -9.51
CA THR A 287 -1.44 12.47 -10.05
C THR A 287 -1.45 13.90 -9.53
N ARG A 288 -2.12 14.80 -10.27
CA ARG A 288 -2.43 16.14 -9.75
C ARG A 288 -3.22 16.02 -8.45
N ARG A 289 -3.01 16.98 -7.54
CA ARG A 289 -3.80 17.13 -6.30
C ARG A 289 -5.06 17.96 -6.48
N SER A 290 -5.18 18.71 -7.57
CA SER A 290 -6.36 19.48 -7.89
C SER A 290 -7.14 18.82 -9.03
N MET A 291 -8.44 19.09 -9.10
CA MET A 291 -9.27 18.71 -10.25
C MET A 291 -8.60 19.12 -11.58
N PRO A 292 -8.64 18.26 -12.62
CA PRO A 292 -9.39 17.01 -12.70
C PRO A 292 -8.62 15.75 -12.21
N PHE A 293 -7.56 15.91 -11.40
CA PHE A 293 -6.75 14.82 -10.85
C PHE A 293 -6.07 13.91 -11.89
N GLU A 294 -5.76 14.43 -13.08
CA GLU A 294 -5.06 13.69 -14.16
C GLU A 294 -3.77 13.03 -13.67
N ILE A 295 -3.39 11.92 -14.30
CA ILE A 295 -2.08 11.32 -14.09
C ILE A 295 -1.02 12.28 -14.65
N TYR A 296 -0.11 12.70 -13.79
CA TYR A 296 0.98 13.61 -14.13
C TYR A 296 2.20 12.85 -14.65
N ALA A 297 2.56 11.75 -13.99
CA ALA A 297 3.69 10.92 -14.37
C ALA A 297 3.53 9.48 -13.88
N VAL A 298 4.21 8.55 -14.56
CA VAL A 298 4.37 7.15 -14.16
C VAL A 298 5.86 6.81 -14.25
N SER A 299 6.41 5.99 -13.35
CA SER A 299 7.80 5.54 -13.50
C SER A 299 8.00 4.86 -14.85
N SER A 300 9.05 5.26 -15.57
CA SER A 300 9.33 4.76 -16.92
C SER A 300 9.78 3.29 -16.94
N LYS A 301 10.12 2.74 -15.77
CA LYS A 301 10.47 1.35 -15.51
C LYS A 301 9.87 0.90 -14.17
N PRO A 302 9.70 -0.40 -13.97
CA PRO A 302 9.40 -0.94 -12.65
C PRO A 302 10.58 -0.75 -11.69
N ILE A 303 10.27 -0.70 -10.40
CA ILE A 303 11.23 -0.54 -9.32
C ILE A 303 11.78 -1.90 -8.91
N TRP A 304 13.10 -1.98 -8.81
CA TRP A 304 13.81 -3.11 -8.23
C TRP A 304 14.35 -2.74 -6.85
N ILE A 305 13.88 -3.44 -5.82
CA ILE A 305 14.35 -3.27 -4.44
C ILE A 305 15.71 -3.98 -4.32
N PHE A 306 16.78 -3.24 -4.01
CA PHE A 306 18.08 -3.85 -3.81
C PHE A 306 18.06 -4.85 -2.64
N GLY A 307 18.64 -6.02 -2.86
CA GLY A 307 18.54 -7.17 -1.96
C GLY A 307 17.44 -8.18 -2.34
N ARG A 308 16.51 -7.84 -3.25
CA ARG A 308 15.55 -8.80 -3.82
C ARG A 308 16.30 -9.95 -4.47
N SER A 309 15.97 -11.17 -4.08
CA SER A 309 16.64 -12.35 -4.63
C SER A 309 16.21 -12.61 -6.06
N ILE A 310 17.16 -12.94 -6.93
CA ILE A 310 16.88 -13.61 -8.20
C ILE A 310 17.01 -15.10 -7.88
N ARG A 311 15.90 -15.83 -7.80
CA ARG A 311 15.96 -17.30 -7.82
C ARG A 311 16.37 -17.70 -9.23
N ALA A 312 17.67 -17.70 -9.50
CA ALA A 312 18.20 -18.78 -10.30
C ALA A 312 18.01 -20.02 -9.42
N GLU A 313 16.96 -20.81 -9.68
CA GLU A 313 16.69 -21.97 -8.83
C GLU A 313 17.97 -22.79 -8.65
N LYS A 314 18.17 -23.26 -7.41
CA LYS A 314 19.02 -24.41 -7.15
C LYS A 314 18.72 -25.43 -8.24
N LEU A 315 19.77 -26.01 -8.84
CA LEU A 315 19.65 -27.19 -9.68
C LEU A 315 18.90 -28.26 -8.87
N ASP A 316 17.59 -28.35 -9.04
CA ASP A 316 16.87 -29.59 -8.80
C ASP A 316 17.39 -30.54 -9.88
N GLU A 317 18.22 -31.50 -9.48
CA GLU A 317 18.78 -32.54 -10.35
C GLU A 317 17.71 -33.39 -11.06
N ASP A 318 16.42 -33.19 -10.75
CA ASP A 318 15.28 -33.98 -11.25
C ASP A 318 14.23 -33.18 -12.07
N SER A 319 14.47 -31.93 -12.48
CA SER A 319 13.53 -31.24 -13.38
C SER A 319 13.71 -31.67 -14.86
N PRO A 320 12.72 -32.32 -15.52
CA PRO A 320 12.88 -32.89 -16.86
C PRO A 320 12.92 -31.85 -17.99
N THR A 321 12.71 -30.57 -17.71
CA THR A 321 12.50 -29.53 -18.73
C THR A 321 13.68 -28.60 -18.96
N GLY A 322 14.72 -28.62 -18.11
CA GLY A 322 16.00 -27.93 -18.38
C GLY A 322 15.91 -26.43 -18.70
N LEU A 323 14.79 -25.78 -18.40
CA LEU A 323 14.60 -24.35 -18.57
C LEU A 323 14.83 -23.68 -17.22
N LEU A 324 15.96 -23.02 -17.08
CA LEU A 324 16.22 -22.07 -16.01
C LEU A 324 15.23 -20.91 -16.19
N GLU A 325 14.09 -20.96 -15.50
CA GLU A 325 13.24 -19.78 -15.36
C GLU A 325 13.89 -18.87 -14.30
N GLU A 326 14.39 -17.71 -14.73
CA GLU A 326 14.91 -16.67 -13.84
C GLU A 326 13.74 -16.07 -13.02
N ASN A 327 13.32 -16.75 -11.96
CA ASN A 327 12.21 -16.30 -11.13
C ASN A 327 12.72 -15.34 -10.04
N SER A 328 12.23 -14.11 -9.98
CA SER A 328 12.58 -13.19 -8.90
C SER A 328 11.75 -13.51 -7.65
N GLU A 329 12.26 -13.14 -6.48
CA GLU A 329 11.52 -13.22 -5.22
C GLU A 329 10.18 -12.47 -5.32
N MET A 330 9.12 -13.08 -4.81
CA MET A 330 7.78 -12.48 -4.75
C MET A 330 7.76 -11.40 -3.68
N LEU A 331 7.97 -10.15 -4.11
CA LEU A 331 7.85 -8.94 -3.29
C LEU A 331 6.67 -8.12 -3.76
N TYR A 332 5.63 -8.00 -2.94
CA TYR A 332 4.45 -7.20 -3.29
C TYR A 332 4.30 -6.04 -2.32
N MET A 333 4.21 -4.83 -2.87
CA MET A 333 4.11 -3.60 -2.09
C MET A 333 2.75 -3.52 -1.41
N THR A 334 2.75 -3.08 -0.15
CA THR A 334 1.55 -3.06 0.69
C THR A 334 1.27 -1.67 1.23
N SER A 335 2.30 -0.89 1.57
CA SER A 335 2.12 0.47 2.09
C SER A 335 3.31 1.38 1.80
N ILE A 336 3.04 2.68 1.90
CA ILE A 336 4.02 3.75 1.79
C ILE A 336 3.78 4.80 2.88
N SER A 337 4.83 5.30 3.52
CA SER A 337 4.73 6.34 4.54
C SER A 337 5.98 7.19 4.61
N TRP A 338 5.85 8.42 5.08
CA TRP A 338 7.04 9.21 5.41
C TRP A 338 7.74 8.63 6.65
N LYS A 339 9.08 8.64 6.67
CA LYS A 339 9.86 8.01 7.75
C LYS A 339 9.96 8.87 9.00
N SER A 340 10.04 10.19 8.82
CA SER A 340 10.43 11.13 9.87
C SER A 340 9.35 11.24 10.96
N HIS A 341 9.78 11.36 12.21
CA HIS A 341 8.89 11.61 13.33
C HIS A 341 7.99 12.84 13.09
N GLY A 342 6.70 12.70 13.44
CA GLY A 342 5.69 13.74 13.29
C GLY A 342 5.28 14.03 11.84
N GLN A 343 5.89 13.39 10.84
CA GLN A 343 5.50 13.54 9.45
C GLN A 343 4.25 12.69 9.16
N LYS A 344 3.23 13.33 8.58
CA LYS A 344 1.91 12.72 8.34
C LYS A 344 1.78 12.24 6.89
N ASP A 345 0.90 12.84 6.09
CA ASP A 345 0.69 12.49 4.68
C ASP A 345 1.59 13.28 3.71
N HIS A 346 2.10 14.45 4.12
CA HIS A 346 2.85 15.36 3.26
C HIS A 346 4.37 15.35 3.48
N GLY A 347 5.12 15.38 2.39
CA GLY A 347 6.58 15.47 2.38
C GLY A 347 7.15 16.11 1.12
N PHE A 348 8.47 16.22 1.09
CA PHE A 348 9.27 16.86 0.05
C PHE A 348 10.19 15.85 -0.63
N ILE A 349 10.74 16.22 -1.78
CA ILE A 349 11.55 15.34 -2.61
C ILE A 349 12.83 14.85 -1.90
N ASP A 350 13.34 15.59 -0.91
CA ASP A 350 14.51 15.26 -0.10
C ASP A 350 14.17 14.53 1.21
N ASP A 351 12.89 14.30 1.51
CA ASP A 351 12.47 13.49 2.65
C ASP A 351 12.69 12.00 2.38
N THR A 352 12.85 11.23 3.46
CA THR A 352 12.90 9.76 3.42
C THR A 352 11.51 9.17 3.67
N LEU A 353 11.18 8.11 2.93
CA LEU A 353 9.94 7.36 3.07
C LEU A 353 10.22 5.86 3.25
N PHE A 354 9.28 5.14 3.85
CA PHE A 354 9.25 3.69 3.85
C PHE A 354 8.38 3.16 2.72
N LEU A 355 8.85 2.07 2.12
CA LEU A 355 8.05 1.14 1.33
C LEU A 355 7.99 -0.19 2.09
N ALA A 356 6.80 -0.64 2.46
CA ALA A 356 6.63 -1.94 3.11
C ALA A 356 6.04 -2.98 2.12
N PHE A 357 6.37 -4.25 2.33
CA PHE A 357 5.97 -5.33 1.45
C PHE A 357 5.90 -6.70 2.13
N GLY A 358 5.05 -7.55 1.57
CA GLY A 358 5.09 -8.99 1.81
C GLY A 358 6.15 -9.67 0.96
N ARG A 359 6.69 -10.78 1.47
CA ARG A 359 7.74 -11.61 0.86
C ARG A 359 7.28 -13.06 0.84
N GLU A 360 7.23 -13.68 -0.34
CA GLU A 360 6.96 -15.12 -0.52
C GLU A 360 5.73 -15.64 0.26
N ASP A 361 4.71 -14.78 0.45
CA ASP A 361 3.50 -15.08 1.25
C ASP A 361 3.79 -15.71 2.62
N SER A 362 4.93 -15.37 3.22
CA SER A 362 5.35 -15.93 4.51
C SER A 362 6.05 -14.93 5.43
N ASP A 363 6.67 -13.89 4.85
CA ASP A 363 7.49 -12.91 5.58
C ASP A 363 7.10 -11.47 5.22
N ALA A 364 7.55 -10.53 6.05
CA ALA A 364 7.39 -9.09 5.86
C ALA A 364 8.73 -8.37 5.79
N GLY A 365 8.81 -7.32 4.97
CA GLY A 365 10.00 -6.50 4.81
C GLY A 365 9.65 -5.04 4.54
N GLY A 366 10.67 -4.19 4.64
CA GLY A 366 10.57 -2.79 4.27
C GLY A 366 11.89 -2.24 3.76
N ILE A 367 11.83 -1.14 3.02
CA ILE A 367 13.00 -0.38 2.59
C ILE A 367 12.74 1.09 2.81
N ASP A 368 13.74 1.82 3.28
CA ASP A 368 13.69 3.27 3.40
C ASP A 368 14.50 3.94 2.29
N VAL A 369 13.88 4.85 1.56
CA VAL A 369 14.47 5.51 0.39
C VAL A 369 14.20 7.00 0.43
N THR A 370 15.05 7.80 -0.23
CA THR A 370 14.69 9.21 -0.46
C THR A 370 13.58 9.28 -1.51
N ALA A 371 12.65 10.22 -1.37
CA ALA A 371 11.63 10.45 -2.40
C ALA A 371 12.26 10.77 -3.77
N ARG A 372 13.41 11.47 -3.77
CA ARG A 372 14.20 11.73 -4.97
C ARG A 372 14.62 10.45 -5.69
N ASP A 373 15.14 9.48 -4.95
CA ASP A 373 15.61 8.22 -5.54
C ASP A 373 14.43 7.37 -6.03
N LEU A 374 13.28 7.41 -5.35
CA LEU A 374 12.06 6.76 -5.79
C LEU A 374 11.52 7.39 -7.09
N LEU A 375 11.60 8.71 -7.22
CA LEU A 375 11.03 9.49 -8.32
C LEU A 375 12.03 9.81 -9.45
N ALA A 376 13.21 9.20 -9.43
CA ALA A 376 14.31 9.55 -10.33
C ALA A 376 14.03 9.26 -11.83
N GLU A 377 13.26 8.20 -12.15
CA GLU A 377 12.99 7.80 -13.53
C GLU A 377 11.50 7.97 -13.93
N LEU A 378 10.86 9.07 -13.50
CA LEU A 378 9.49 9.40 -13.91
C LEU A 378 9.38 9.72 -15.42
N GLY A 379 8.40 9.10 -16.07
CA GLY A 379 7.92 9.43 -17.40
C GLY A 379 6.69 10.34 -17.32
N MET A 380 6.78 11.51 -17.95
CA MET A 380 5.72 12.52 -17.96
C MET A 380 4.54 12.12 -18.85
N CYS A 381 3.31 12.38 -18.38
CA CYS A 381 2.08 12.14 -19.13
C CYS A 381 1.65 13.35 -20.00
N ALA A 382 2.10 14.56 -19.69
CA ALA A 382 1.78 15.78 -20.44
C ALA A 382 2.84 16.12 -21.50
N GLY A 383 2.39 16.67 -22.65
CA GLY A 383 3.28 17.22 -23.70
C GLY A 383 3.42 16.36 -24.96
N PHE A 384 2.35 15.71 -25.41
CA PHE A 384 2.33 14.93 -26.64
C PHE A 384 1.38 15.51 -27.69
#